data_AF-A0A1F3CJK5-F1
#
_entry.id   AF-A0A1F3CJK5-F1
#
_cell.length_a   1.000
_cell.length_b   1.000
_cell.length_c   1.000
_cell.angle_alpha   90.00
_cell.angle_beta   90.00
_cell.angle_gamma   90.00
#
_symmetry.space_group_name_H-M   'P 1'
#
loop_
_entity.id
_entity.type
_entity.pdbx_description
1 polymer ?
#
loop_
_entity_poly.entity_id
_entity_poly.type
_entity_poly.pdbx_seq_one_letter_code
_entity_poly.pdbx_strand_id
1 'polypeptide(L)'
;MRSINLTQASKAIEKIIYETSVYHEPIQIKGKNGINGILISEDDWRAISETLYLLSIPGMRESINKGLNTPIDKTSNKLNW
;
A
#
# COMPACT_ATOMS: atom_id res chain seq x y z
N MET A 1 -9.01 1.78 -8.38
CA MET A 1 -9.26 0.32 -8.50
C MET A 1 -10.17 -0.03 -9.69
N ARG A 2 -9.63 -0.73 -10.69
CA ARG A 2 -10.40 -1.29 -11.83
C ARG A 2 -10.59 -2.79 -11.68
N SER A 3 -11.55 -3.38 -12.40
CA SER A 3 -11.83 -4.82 -12.35
C SER A 3 -11.76 -5.48 -13.72
N ILE A 4 -11.15 -6.65 -13.80
CA ILE A 4 -11.00 -7.47 -15.01
C ILE A 4 -11.42 -8.91 -14.72
N ASN A 5 -11.84 -9.65 -15.74
CA ASN A 5 -12.11 -11.09 -15.57
C ASN A 5 -10.82 -11.93 -15.63
N LEU A 6 -10.87 -13.14 -15.09
CA LEU A 6 -9.72 -14.05 -15.03
C LEU A 6 -9.13 -14.35 -16.42
N THR A 7 -9.98 -14.53 -17.44
CA THR A 7 -9.51 -14.80 -18.81
C THR A 7 -8.74 -13.63 -19.42
N GLN A 8 -9.16 -12.40 -19.16
CA GLN A 8 -8.45 -11.18 -19.56
C GLN A 8 -7.14 -11.05 -18.78
N ALA A 9 -7.15 -11.31 -17.47
CA ALA A 9 -5.96 -11.25 -16.63
C ALA A 9 -4.88 -12.23 -17.11
N SER A 10 -5.23 -13.47 -17.43
CA SER A 10 -4.28 -14.47 -17.93
C SER A 10 -3.63 -14.05 -19.26
N LYS A 11 -4.37 -13.37 -20.14
CA LYS A 11 -3.85 -12.91 -21.44
C LYS A 11 -2.98 -11.66 -21.34
N ALA A 12 -3.07 -10.92 -20.24
CA ALA A 12 -2.44 -9.61 -20.07
C ALA A 12 -1.61 -9.52 -18.78
N ILE A 13 -1.13 -10.65 -18.26
CA ILE A 13 -0.55 -10.72 -16.91
C ILE A 13 0.65 -9.78 -16.74
N GLU A 14 1.57 -9.74 -17.71
CA GLU A 14 2.72 -8.83 -17.70
C GLU A 14 2.30 -7.37 -17.71
N LYS A 15 1.33 -7.02 -18.56
CA LYS A 15 0.80 -5.66 -18.67
C LYS A 15 0.15 -5.21 -17.36
N ILE A 16 -0.67 -6.05 -16.74
CA ILE A 16 -1.37 -5.66 -15.50
C ILE A 16 -0.41 -5.59 -14.31
N ILE A 17 0.64 -6.43 -14.26
CA ILE A 17 1.72 -6.30 -13.27
C ILE A 17 2.44 -4.96 -13.44
N TYR A 18 2.84 -4.62 -14.68
CA TYR A 18 3.48 -3.33 -14.97
C TYR A 18 2.58 -2.15 -14.58
N GLU A 19 1.31 -2.16 -14.98
CA GLU A 19 0.38 -1.09 -14.64
C GLU A 19 0.20 -0.94 -13.13
N THR A 20 0.03 -2.04 -12.39
CA THR A 20 -0.10 -1.98 -10.94
C THR A 20 1.20 -1.48 -10.28
N SER A 21 2.37 -1.84 -10.80
CA SER A 21 3.66 -1.38 -10.28
C SER A 21 3.95 0.09 -10.58
N VAL A 22 3.51 0.62 -11.72
CA VAL A 22 3.82 2.00 -12.14
C VAL A 22 2.79 3.01 -11.64
N TYR A 23 1.52 2.62 -11.63
CA TYR A 23 0.43 3.53 -11.28
C TYR A 23 -0.01 3.40 -9.82
N HIS A 24 0.53 2.43 -9.06
CA HIS A 24 0.15 2.18 -7.66
C HIS A 24 -1.37 1.98 -7.48
N GLU A 25 -2.02 1.40 -8.50
CA GLU A 25 -3.47 1.20 -8.52
C GLU A 25 -3.80 -0.30 -8.46
N PRO A 26 -4.52 -0.75 -7.42
CA PRO A 26 -4.92 -2.15 -7.30
C PRO A 26 -5.88 -2.56 -8.41
N ILE A 27 -5.76 -3.80 -8.87
CA ILE A 27 -6.62 -4.41 -9.88
C ILE A 27 -7.36 -5.60 -9.27
N GLN A 28 -8.69 -5.58 -9.35
CA GLN A 28 -9.51 -6.72 -8.96
C GLN A 28 -9.65 -7.71 -10.11
N ILE A 29 -9.23 -8.96 -9.89
CA ILE A 29 -9.39 -10.07 -10.83
C ILE A 29 -10.62 -10.88 -10.42
N LYS A 30 -11.64 -10.92 -11.28
CA LYS A 30 -12.88 -11.67 -11.08
C LYS A 30 -12.83 -13.02 -11.75
N GLY A 31 -12.85 -14.09 -10.96
CA GLY A 31 -12.97 -15.47 -11.41
C GLY A 31 -14.42 -15.90 -11.61
N LYS A 32 -14.59 -17.20 -11.91
CA LYS A 32 -15.91 -17.84 -11.92
C LYS A 32 -16.33 -18.17 -10.48
N ASN A 33 -17.64 -18.32 -10.27
CA ASN A 33 -18.20 -18.78 -8.99
C ASN A 33 -17.83 -17.89 -7.78
N GLY A 34 -17.66 -16.58 -8.00
CA GLY A 34 -17.40 -15.62 -6.92
C GLY A 34 -15.97 -15.59 -6.38
N ILE A 35 -15.05 -16.40 -6.93
CA ILE A 35 -13.63 -16.37 -6.56
C ILE A 35 -13.02 -15.08 -7.13
N ASN A 36 -12.61 -14.17 -6.26
CA ASN A 36 -11.98 -12.89 -6.66
C ASN A 36 -10.63 -12.74 -5.97
N GLY A 37 -9.69 -12.07 -6.65
CA GLY A 37 -8.39 -11.70 -6.10
C GLY A 37 -8.09 -10.22 -6.33
N ILE A 38 -7.15 -9.67 -5.57
CA ILE A 38 -6.60 -8.33 -5.78
C ILE A 38 -5.13 -8.48 -6.15
N LEU A 39 -4.74 -7.86 -7.25
CA LEU A 39 -3.35 -7.65 -7.61
C LEU A 39 -2.94 -6.26 -7.09
N ILE A 40 -1.87 -6.24 -6.30
CA ILE A 40 -1.20 -5.04 -5.78
C ILE A 40 0.28 -5.12 -6.13
N SER A 41 0.97 -3.98 -6.18
CA SER A 41 2.40 -3.97 -6.42
C SER A 41 3.14 -4.46 -5.18
N GLU A 42 4.39 -4.89 -5.37
CA GLU A 42 5.22 -5.35 -4.26
C GLU A 42 5.55 -4.20 -3.29
N ASP A 43 5.85 -3.02 -3.82
CA ASP A 43 6.08 -1.80 -3.05
C ASP A 43 4.85 -1.40 -2.23
N ASP A 44 3.66 -1.41 -2.83
CA ASP A 44 2.42 -1.08 -2.12
C ASP A 44 2.12 -2.12 -1.03
N TRP A 45 2.37 -3.40 -1.31
CA TRP A 45 2.21 -4.46 -0.31
C TRP A 45 3.15 -4.26 0.88
N ARG A 46 4.42 -3.91 0.64
CA ARG A 46 5.38 -3.58 1.70
C ARG A 46 4.92 -2.37 2.51
N ALA A 47 4.49 -1.29 1.85
CA ALA A 47 4.01 -0.09 2.52
C ALA A 47 2.76 -0.35 3.39
N ILE A 48 1.80 -1.13 2.88
CA ILE A 48 0.62 -1.56 3.64
C ILE A 48 1.05 -2.39 4.86
N SER A 49 1.94 -3.37 4.66
CA SER A 49 2.42 -4.25 5.73
C SER A 49 3.16 -3.48 6.82
N GLU A 50 4.02 -2.53 6.44
CA GLU A 50 4.72 -1.64 7.37
C GLU A 50 3.74 -0.76 8.13
N THR A 51 2.76 -0.18 7.44
CA THR A 51 1.71 0.62 8.08
C THR A 51 0.96 -0.21 9.11
N LEU A 52 0.52 -1.42 8.75
CA LEU A 52 -0.17 -2.33 9.68
C LEU A 52 0.72 -2.70 10.86
N TYR A 53 2.02 -2.92 10.64
CA TYR A 53 2.98 -3.18 11.70
C TYR A 53 3.08 -1.98 12.67
N LEU A 54 3.28 -0.76 12.16
CA LEU A 54 3.32 0.44 12.98
C LEU A 54 2.04 0.62 13.78
N LEU A 55 0.88 0.40 13.16
CA LEU A 55 -0.41 0.50 13.83
C LEU A 55 -0.65 -0.57 14.90
N SER A 56 0.04 -1.71 14.82
CA SER A 56 -0.03 -2.75 15.84
C SER A 56 0.71 -2.41 17.13
N ILE A 57 1.64 -1.45 17.08
CA ILE A 57 2.41 -1.01 18.25
C ILE A 57 1.55 -0.01 19.06
N PRO A 58 1.24 -0.31 20.35
CA PRO A 58 0.43 0.58 21.18
C PRO A 58 1.03 1.99 21.27
N GLY A 59 0.20 3.02 21.04
CA GLY A 59 0.63 4.43 21.11
C GLY A 59 1.43 4.94 19.90
N MET A 60 1.77 4.08 18.95
CA MET A 60 2.62 4.45 17.80
C MET A 60 1.91 5.40 16.84
N ARG A 61 0.63 5.13 16.51
CA ARG A 61 -0.18 6.02 15.66
C ARG A 61 -0.25 7.43 16.24
N GLU A 62 -0.53 7.52 17.54
CA GLU A 62 -0.66 8.79 18.27
C GLU A 62 0.68 9.54 18.29
N SER A 63 1.78 8.82 18.53
CA SER A 63 3.14 9.37 18.50
C SER A 63 3.49 9.95 17.13
N ILE A 64 3.23 9.22 16.04
CA ILE A 64 3.48 9.66 14.67
C ILE A 64 2.64 10.90 14.34
N ASN A 65 1.34 10.88 14.65
CA ASN A 65 0.45 12.02 14.42
C ASN A 65 0.86 13.26 15.22
N LYS A 66 1.33 13.09 16.46
CA LYS A 66 1.87 14.19 17.25
C LYS A 66 3.13 14.77 16.60
N GLY A 67 4.03 13.91 16.11
CA GLY A 67 5.22 14.32 15.38
C GLY A 67 4.91 15.12 14.11
N LEU A 68 3.99 14.62 13.27
CA LEU A 68 3.56 15.29 12.03
C LEU A 68 2.93 16.67 12.28
N ASN A 69 2.20 16.83 13.38
CA ASN A 69 1.59 18.11 13.76
C ASN A 69 2.54 19.06 14.50
N THR A 70 3.77 18.63 14.81
CA THR A 70 4.76 19.48 15.49
C THR A 70 5.36 20.46 14.48
N PRO A 71 5.25 21.78 14.70
CA PRO A 71 5.88 22.78 13.85
C PRO A 71 7.39 22.57 13.73
N ILE A 72 7.95 22.83 12.54
CA ILE A 72 9.38 22.61 12.25
C ILE A 72 10.29 23.37 13.22
N ASP A 73 9.93 24.59 13.62
CA ASP A 73 10.67 25.42 14.59
C ASP A 73 10.76 24.80 16.00
N LYS A 74 9.87 23.85 16.31
CA LYS A 74 9.86 23.09 17.57
C LYS A 74 10.54 21.73 17.46
N THR A 75 11.07 21.38 16.29
CA THR A 75 11.85 20.14 16.11
C THR A 75 13.31 20.35 16.51
N SER A 76 13.94 19.30 17.02
CA SER A 76 15.39 19.37 17.32
C SER A 76 16.18 19.47 16.03
N ASN A 77 17.02 20.48 15.93
CA ASN A 77 18.02 20.68 14.89
C ASN A 77 19.38 20.05 15.23
N LYS A 78 19.45 19.29 16.34
CA LYS A 78 20.62 18.52 16.75
C LYS A 78 20.23 17.07 17.00
N LEU A 79 21.05 16.15 16.49
CA LEU A 79 20.99 14.76 16.88
C LEU A 79 21.57 14.64 18.30
N ASN A 80 20.90 13.90 19.18
CA ASN A 80 21.33 13.70 20.57
C ASN A 80 22.35 12.55 20.72
N TRP A 81 22.94 12.12 19.61
CA TRP A 81 23.93 11.05 19.53
C TRP A 81 25.10 11.50 18.67
#